data_AF-A0A6I0E3X8-F1
#
_entry.id   AF-A0A6I0E3X8-F1
#
_cell.length_a   1.000
_cell.length_b   1.000
_cell.length_c   1.000
_cell.angle_alpha   90.00
_cell.angle_beta   90.00
_cell.angle_gamma   90.00
#
_symmetry.space_group_name_H-M   'P 1'
#
loop_
_entity.id
_entity.type
_entity.pdbx_description
1 polymer ?
#
loop_
_entity_poly.entity_id
_entity_poly.type
_entity_poly.pdbx_seq_one_letter_code
_entity_poly.pdbx_strand_id
1 'polypeptide(L)' 'YDALKAIKEINPKIPILAQTAYALTEDVKQLKESAFDDYITKPIKNEDLIRKVKQMTFRG' A
#
# COMPACT_ATOMS: atom_id res chain seq x y z
N TYR A 1 -7.37 -8.08 -5.77
CA TYR A 1 -7.46 -6.75 -6.39
C TYR A 1 -8.87 -6.15 -6.34
N ASP A 2 -9.93 -6.96 -6.16
CA ASP A 2 -11.32 -6.44 -6.13
C ASP A 2 -11.59 -5.44 -5.00
N ALA A 3 -11.06 -5.70 -3.81
CA ALA A 3 -11.17 -4.75 -2.69
C ALA A 3 -10.49 -3.41 -2.99
N LEU A 4 -9.31 -3.44 -3.64
CA LEU A 4 -8.61 -2.22 -4.06
C LEU A 4 -9.51 -1.38 -4.97
N LYS A 5 -10.13 -2.03 -5.97
CA LYS A 5 -11.03 -1.37 -6.92
C LYS A 5 -12.25 -0.77 -6.21
N ALA A 6 -12.94 -1.54 -5.38
CA ALA A 6 -14.11 -1.08 -4.64
C ALA A 6 -13.79 0.11 -3.71
N ILE A 7 -12.65 0.07 -3.01
CA ILE A 7 -12.21 1.16 -2.13
C ILE A 7 -11.93 2.44 -2.95
N LYS A 8 -11.25 2.33 -4.09
CA LYS A 8 -10.96 3.48 -4.96
C LYS A 8 -12.22 4.01 -5.67
N GLU A 9 -13.22 3.19 -5.94
CA GLU A 9 -14.53 3.65 -6.43
C GLU A 9 -15.27 4.50 -5.39
N ILE A 10 -15.18 4.15 -4.10
CA ILE A 10 -15.78 4.94 -3.00
C ILE A 10 -14.99 6.23 -2.76
N ASN A 11 -13.67 6.15 -2.72
CA ASN A 11 -12.80 7.32 -2.54
C ASN A 11 -11.49 7.13 -3.33
N PRO A 12 -11.35 7.75 -4.51
CA PRO A 12 -10.14 7.63 -5.32
C PRO A 12 -8.88 8.15 -4.63
N LYS A 13 -9.03 9.10 -3.70
CA LYS A 13 -7.92 9.77 -3.01
C LYS A 13 -7.47 9.08 -1.73
N ILE A 14 -8.18 8.05 -1.26
CA ILE A 14 -7.78 7.35 -0.04
C ILE A 14 -6.43 6.64 -0.29
N PRO A 15 -5.41 6.87 0.55
CA PRO A 15 -4.14 6.15 0.41
C PRO A 15 -4.32 4.67 0.74
N ILE A 16 -3.76 3.78 -0.07
CA ILE A 16 -3.87 2.32 0.14
C ILE A 16 -2.49 1.69 0.24
N LEU A 17 -2.19 1.14 1.42
CA LEU A 17 -0.94 0.45 1.74
C LEU A 17 -1.16 -1.07 1.67
N ALA A 18 -0.56 -1.76 0.70
CA ALA A 18 -0.66 -3.21 0.59
C ALA A 18 0.19 -3.93 1.66
N GLN A 19 -0.25 -5.10 2.12
CA GLN A 19 0.56 -5.97 2.99
C GLN A 19 0.94 -7.26 2.26
N THR A 20 2.23 -7.62 2.25
CA THR A 20 2.70 -8.86 1.60
C THR A 20 3.53 -9.73 2.54
N ALA A 21 3.39 -11.06 2.42
CA ALA A 21 4.27 -12.01 3.10
C ALA A 21 5.57 -12.29 2.32
N TYR A 22 5.62 -11.93 1.04
CA TYR A 22 6.75 -12.14 0.16
C TYR A 22 7.16 -10.82 -0.50
N ALA A 23 8.43 -10.43 -0.33
CA ALA A 23 9.03 -9.29 -0.99
C ALA A 23 9.61 -9.68 -2.36
N LEU A 24 8.96 -10.60 -3.07
CA LEU A 24 9.41 -11.00 -4.39
C LEU A 24 9.28 -9.80 -5.33
N THR A 25 10.34 -9.51 -6.07
CA THR A 25 10.46 -8.32 -6.90
C THR A 25 9.35 -8.22 -7.95
N GLU A 26 8.81 -9.37 -8.38
CA GLU A 26 7.66 -9.50 -9.27
C GLU A 26 6.36 -8.99 -8.62
N ASP A 27 6.10 -9.36 -7.36
CA ASP A 27 4.93 -8.89 -6.60
C ASP A 27 4.99 -7.37 -6.41
N VAL A 28 6.18 -6.84 -6.14
CA VAL A 28 6.40 -5.39 -6.00
C VAL A 28 6.15 -4.66 -7.33
N LYS A 29 6.49 -5.25 -8.48
CA LYS A 29 6.17 -4.66 -9.79
C LYS A 29 4.67 -4.59 -10.03
N GLN A 30 3.94 -5.69 -9.80
CA GLN A 30 2.47 -5.68 -9.95
C GLN A 30 1.80 -4.72 -8.98
N LEU A 31 2.31 -4.60 -7.74
CA LEU A 31 1.82 -3.63 -6.77
C LEU A 31 2.08 -2.18 -7.23
N LYS A 32 3.27 -1.89 -7.79
CA LYS A 32 3.61 -0.57 -8.35
C LYS A 32 2.78 -0.19 -9.57
N GLU A 33 2.35 -1.17 -10.37
CA GLU A 33 1.49 -0.96 -11.54
C GLU A 33 0.01 -0.84 -11.18
N SER A 34 -0.36 -1.21 -9.94
CA SER A 34 -1.73 -1.13 -9.45
C SER A 34 -2.00 0.17 -8.69
N ALA A 35 -3.26 0.42 -8.35
CA ALA A 35 -3.68 1.62 -7.60
C ALA A 35 -3.27 1.64 -6.10
N PHE A 36 -2.30 0.80 -5.69
CA PHE A 36 -1.68 0.88 -4.37
C PHE A 36 -0.66 2.02 -4.34
N ASP A 37 -0.64 2.75 -3.24
CA ASP A 37 0.27 3.87 -3.04
C ASP A 37 1.65 3.42 -2.52
N ASP A 38 1.67 2.33 -1.75
CA ASP A 38 2.88 1.69 -1.21
C ASP A 38 2.55 0.26 -0.73
N TYR A 39 3.56 -0.47 -0.24
CA TYR A 39 3.44 -1.77 0.40
C TYR A 39 4.27 -1.88 1.69
N ILE A 40 3.93 -2.84 2.54
CA ILE A 40 4.68 -3.23 3.73
C ILE A 40 4.76 -4.75 3.84
N THR A 41 5.93 -5.28 4.21
CA THR A 41 6.15 -6.72 4.34
C THR A 41 5.81 -7.22 5.73
N LYS A 42 5.39 -8.48 5.82
CA LYS A 42 5.26 -9.19 7.09
C LYS A 42 6.62 -9.79 7.49
N PRO A 43 6.92 -9.91 8.81
CA PRO A 43 6.16 -9.35 9.93
C PRO A 43 6.22 -7.81 9.94
N ILE A 44 5.12 -7.18 10.34
CA ILE A 44 5.01 -5.72 10.34
C ILE A 44 5.81 -5.14 11.50
N LYS A 45 6.74 -4.25 11.19
CA LYS A 45 7.44 -3.44 12.19
C LYS A 45 6.66 -2.13 12.41
N ASN A 46 6.39 -1.81 13.67
CA ASN A 46 5.60 -0.62 14.03
C ASN A 46 6.22 0.68 13.50
N GLU A 47 7.55 0.79 13.56
CA GLU A 47 8.28 1.96 13.06
C GLU A 47 8.08 2.15 11.55
N ASP A 48 8.15 1.06 10.78
CA ASP A 48 7.93 1.09 9.33
C ASP A 48 6.49 1.42 8.97
N LEU A 49 5.52 0.89 9.72
CA LEU A 49 4.11 1.21 9.52
C LEU A 49 3.84 2.69 9.78
N ILE A 50 4.28 3.22 10.93
CA ILE A 50 4.08 4.62 11.30
C ILE A 50 4.75 5.53 10.27
N ARG A 51 5.97 5.19 9.84
CA ARG A 51 6.69 5.95 8.81
C ARG A 51 5.93 6.00 7.49
N LYS A 52 5.46 4.85 6.97
CA LYS A 52 4.71 4.77 5.71
C LYS A 52 3.37 5.51 5.79
N VAL A 53 2.60 5.32 6.87
CA VAL A 53 1.32 6.03 7.07
C VAL A 53 1.53 7.54 7.12
N LYS A 54 2.56 8.03 7.83
CA LYS A 54 2.91 9.45 7.83
C LYS A 54 3.25 9.95 6.42
N GLN A 55 4.12 9.23 5.71
CA GLN A 55 4.50 9.59 4.33
C GLN A 55 3.30 9.66 3.39
N MET A 56 2.31 8.79 3.57
CA MET A 56 1.13 8.72 2.71
C MET A 56 0.05 9.75 3.07
N THR A 57 -0.05 10.14 4.34
CA THR A 57 -1.11 11.05 4.83
C THR A 57 -0.69 12.53 4.78
N PHE A 58 0.60 12.82 4.91
CA PHE A 58 1.14 14.19 4.92
C PHE A 58 1.70 14.63 3.55
N ARG A 59 1.20 14.05 2.46
CA ARG A 59 1.45 14.59 1.11
C ARG A 59 0.64 15.88 0.95
N GLY A 60 1.19 16.98 1.48
CA GLY A 60 0.75 18.34 1.18
C GLY A 60 1.07 18.70 -0.26
#